data_AF-A0A924YNM4-F1
#
_entry.id   AF-A0A924YNM4-F1
#
_cell.length_a   1.000
_cell.length_b   1.000
_cell.length_c   1.000
_cell.angle_alpha   90.00
_cell.angle_beta   90.00
_cell.angle_gamma   90.00
#
_symmetry.space_group_name_H-M   'P 1'
#
loop_
_entity.id
_entity.type
_entity.pdbx_description
1 polymer ?
#
loop_
_entity_poly.entity_id
_entity_poly.type
_entity_poly.pdbx_seq_one_letter_code
_entity_poly.pdbx_strand_id
1 'polypeptide(L)'
;CGVSPTGEIYIGNIADSGWAGGQNTGSIVKLKGNGQRPNGIREIRATRDGFDIDFFAPVDRARAMNPEHYSISGYTRVWGGAYATPDSDRHRCKVLAVEVSADDKTAKLKVDSRKTPNYVYDISCREVADPDKPFFPAYGFFTLHRVPTE
;
A
#
# COMPACT_ATOMS: atom_id res chain seq x y z
N CYS A 1 21.60 0.80 0.07
CA CYS A 1 21.21 0.71 1.49
C CYS A 1 21.79 -0.57 2.07
N GLY A 2 21.94 -0.64 3.40
CA GLY A 2 22.37 -1.85 4.11
C GLY A 2 21.51 -2.08 5.35
N VAL A 3 21.40 -3.34 5.78
CA VAL A 3 20.66 -3.73 7.00
C VAL A 3 21.66 -4.33 7.98
N SER A 4 21.69 -3.83 9.22
CA SER A 4 22.55 -4.38 10.27
C SER A 4 21.99 -5.70 10.83
N PRO A 5 22.81 -6.53 11.50
CA PRO A 5 22.32 -7.71 12.21
C PRO A 5 21.22 -7.42 13.25
N THR A 6 21.20 -6.19 13.79
CA THR A 6 20.22 -5.70 14.76
C THR A 6 19.01 -5.01 14.12
N GLY A 7 18.89 -5.05 12.78
CA GLY A 7 17.71 -4.58 12.04
C GLY A 7 17.66 -3.06 11.78
N GLU A 8 18.76 -2.34 11.98
CA GLU A 8 18.84 -0.93 11.59
C GLU A 8 19.16 -0.80 10.10
N ILE A 9 18.56 0.21 9.47
CA ILE A 9 18.71 0.45 8.03
C ILE A 9 19.66 1.64 7.85
N TYR A 10 20.73 1.42 7.11
CA TYR A 10 21.68 2.45 6.72
C TYR A 10 21.41 2.88 5.27
N ILE A 11 21.12 4.16 5.09
CA ILE A 11 20.79 4.77 3.80
C ILE A 11 21.86 5.82 3.50
N GLY A 12 22.66 5.58 2.45
CA GLY A 12 23.46 6.64 1.86
C GLY A 12 22.57 7.45 0.92
N ASN A 13 22.56 8.77 1.07
CA ASN A 13 21.91 9.68 0.14
C ASN A 13 22.91 10.70 -0.41
N ILE A 14 22.65 11.12 -1.64
CA ILE A 14 23.28 12.29 -2.25
C ILE A 14 22.19 13.36 -2.23
N ALA A 15 22.38 14.39 -1.40
CA ALA A 15 21.46 15.51 -1.30
C ALA A 15 21.64 16.47 -2.49
N ASP A 16 22.89 16.68 -2.90
CA ASP A 16 23.25 17.38 -4.13
C ASP A 16 24.38 16.60 -4.82
N SER A 17 24.15 16.24 -6.07
CA SER A 17 25.11 15.50 -6.89
C SER A 17 26.11 16.40 -7.63
N GLY A 18 26.28 17.65 -7.18
CA GLY A 18 27.37 18.52 -7.61
C GLY A 18 27.32 18.91 -9.10
N TRP A 19 26.13 18.89 -9.71
CA TRP A 19 25.96 19.25 -11.11
C TRP A 19 26.54 20.66 -11.38
N ALA A 20 27.13 20.82 -12.57
CA ALA A 20 27.84 22.05 -12.99
C ALA A 20 29.06 22.45 -12.11
N GLY A 21 29.73 21.46 -11.49
CA GLY A 21 30.97 21.69 -10.72
C GLY A 21 30.73 22.02 -9.24
N GLY A 22 29.52 21.77 -8.74
CA GLY A 22 29.20 21.82 -7.33
C GLY A 22 29.88 20.70 -6.52
N GLN A 23 29.88 20.85 -5.20
CA GLN A 23 30.37 19.80 -4.30
C GLN A 23 29.33 18.67 -4.21
N ASN A 24 29.80 17.43 -4.23
CA ASN A 24 28.95 16.29 -3.94
C ASN A 24 28.64 16.28 -2.44
N THR A 25 27.40 16.59 -2.08
CA THR A 25 26.96 16.57 -0.68
C THR A 25 25.96 15.45 -0.46
N GLY A 26 26.12 14.76 0.66
CA GLY A 26 25.35 13.60 0.99
C GLY A 26 25.49 13.26 2.46
N SER A 27 24.74 12.26 2.90
CA SER A 27 24.85 11.75 4.26
C SER A 27 24.62 10.25 4.30
N ILE A 28 25.03 9.64 5.41
CA ILE A 28 24.62 8.28 5.75
C ILE A 28 23.65 8.42 6.92
N VAL A 29 22.39 8.09 6.65
CA VAL A 29 21.32 8.10 7.65
C VAL A 29 21.15 6.70 8.20
N LYS A 30 21.12 6.59 9.54
CA LYS A 30 20.74 5.36 10.25
C LYS A 30 19.29 5.47 10.69
N LEU A 31 18.43 4.61 10.17
CA LEU A 31 17.07 4.43 10.64
C LEU A 31 17.03 3.30 11.68
N LYS A 32 16.53 3.62 12.87
CA LYS A 32 16.29 2.67 13.96
C LYS A 32 14.80 2.61 14.25
N GLY A 33 14.24 1.41 14.29
CA GLY A 33 12.86 1.21 14.72
C GLY A 33 12.66 1.70 16.16
N ASN A 34 11.57 2.42 16.41
CA ASN A 34 11.22 2.96 17.73
C ASN A 34 10.55 1.91 18.65
N GLY A 35 10.41 0.66 18.20
CA GLY A 35 9.74 -0.42 18.92
C GLY A 35 8.20 -0.31 18.95
N GLN A 36 7.63 0.77 18.44
CA GLN A 36 6.18 0.99 18.39
C GLN A 36 5.69 0.68 16.97
N ARG A 37 4.93 -0.42 16.82
CA ARG A 37 4.27 -0.75 15.56
C ARG A 37 2.75 -0.70 15.78
N PRO A 38 2.05 0.35 15.31
CA PRO A 38 0.60 0.32 15.29
C PRO A 38 0.10 -0.83 14.42
N ASN A 39 -1.15 -1.25 14.61
CA ASN A 39 -1.77 -2.15 13.65
C ASN A 39 -1.93 -1.41 12.30
N GLY A 40 -2.13 -2.14 11.22
CA GLY A 40 -2.19 -1.57 9.88
C GLY A 40 -2.09 -2.66 8.83
N ILE A 41 -2.10 -2.25 7.56
CA ILE A 41 -1.87 -3.15 6.43
C ILE A 41 -0.46 -3.74 6.54
N ARG A 42 -0.40 -5.07 6.59
CA ARG A 42 0.82 -5.87 6.49
C ARG A 42 1.14 -6.20 5.04
N GLU A 43 0.11 -6.60 4.28
CA GLU A 43 0.27 -7.11 2.91
C GLU A 43 -1.04 -6.95 2.13
N ILE A 44 -0.93 -6.69 0.84
CA ILE A 44 -2.05 -6.71 -0.10
C ILE A 44 -1.74 -7.75 -1.17
N ARG A 45 -2.65 -8.70 -1.38
CA ARG A 45 -2.56 -9.70 -2.45
C ARG A 45 -3.74 -9.55 -3.37
N ALA A 46 -3.51 -9.55 -4.68
CA ALA A 46 -4.60 -9.72 -5.63
C ALA A 46 -5.16 -11.14 -5.53
N THR A 47 -6.47 -11.27 -5.70
CA THR A 47 -7.16 -12.55 -5.85
C THR A 47 -7.89 -12.56 -7.18
N ARG A 48 -8.46 -13.71 -7.55
CA ARG A 48 -9.29 -13.83 -8.76
C ARG A 48 -10.41 -12.80 -8.80
N ASP A 49 -11.04 -12.53 -7.65
CA ASP A 49 -12.26 -11.70 -7.54
C ASP A 49 -12.04 -10.34 -6.82
N GLY A 50 -10.83 -10.06 -6.32
CA GLY A 50 -10.49 -8.75 -5.75
C GLY A 50 -9.13 -8.71 -5.07
N PHE A 51 -9.12 -8.42 -3.77
CA PHE A 51 -7.90 -8.23 -2.99
C PHE A 51 -8.06 -8.83 -1.59
N ASP A 52 -7.03 -9.50 -1.11
CA ASP A 52 -6.86 -9.83 0.30
C ASP A 52 -5.97 -8.78 0.96
N ILE A 53 -6.42 -8.22 2.08
CA ILE A 53 -5.66 -7.31 2.92
C ILE A 53 -5.35 -8.03 4.23
N ASP A 54 -4.07 -8.30 4.46
CA ASP A 54 -3.60 -8.82 5.75
C ASP A 54 -3.18 -7.67 6.66
N PHE A 55 -3.48 -7.80 7.95
CA PHE A 55 -3.13 -6.84 8.98
C PHE A 55 -2.01 -7.37 9.89
N PHE A 56 -1.30 -6.47 10.57
CA PHE A 56 -0.25 -6.86 11.53
C PHE A 56 -0.81 -7.57 12.76
N ALA A 57 -2.02 -7.20 13.19
CA ALA A 57 -2.74 -7.76 14.32
C ALA A 57 -4.25 -7.86 14.00
N PRO A 58 -5.04 -8.60 14.80
CA PRO A 58 -6.48 -8.69 14.59
C PRO A 58 -7.15 -7.31 14.56
N VAL A 59 -8.16 -7.14 13.70
CA VAL A 59 -9.00 -5.93 13.61
C VAL A 59 -10.40 -6.18 14.16
N ASP A 60 -11.16 -5.11 14.41
CA ASP A 60 -12.56 -5.27 14.78
C ASP A 60 -13.35 -5.88 13.61
N ARG A 61 -13.94 -7.07 13.84
CA ARG A 61 -14.62 -7.84 12.80
C ARG A 61 -15.82 -7.09 12.23
N ALA A 62 -16.61 -6.41 13.05
CA ALA A 62 -17.80 -5.69 12.59
C ALA A 62 -17.43 -4.52 11.68
N ARG A 63 -16.39 -3.77 12.04
CA ARG A 63 -15.85 -2.70 11.20
C ARG A 63 -15.20 -3.24 9.93
N ALA A 64 -14.44 -4.33 10.01
CA ALA A 64 -13.78 -4.93 8.85
C ALA A 64 -14.78 -5.59 7.88
N MET A 65 -15.95 -6.02 8.32
CA MET A 65 -16.98 -6.56 7.44
C MET A 65 -17.75 -5.48 6.65
N ASN A 66 -17.61 -4.19 6.99
CA ASN A 66 -18.32 -3.11 6.30
C ASN A 66 -17.62 -2.73 4.98
N PRO A 67 -18.22 -2.96 3.80
CA PRO A 67 -17.60 -2.61 2.52
C PRO A 67 -17.30 -1.10 2.37
N GLU A 68 -18.08 -0.24 3.02
CA GLU A 68 -17.91 1.22 2.96
C GLU A 68 -16.65 1.71 3.70
N HIS A 69 -16.04 0.85 4.53
CA HIS A 69 -14.76 1.15 5.19
C HIS A 69 -13.54 0.97 4.28
N TYR A 70 -13.77 0.54 3.03
CA TYR A 70 -12.75 0.33 2.04
C TYR A 70 -12.95 1.26 0.85
N SER A 71 -11.88 1.91 0.41
CA SER A 71 -11.87 2.70 -0.82
C SER A 71 -10.80 2.18 -1.75
N ILE A 72 -11.20 1.87 -2.98
CA ILE A 72 -10.31 1.32 -4.00
C ILE A 72 -10.45 2.15 -5.27
N SER A 73 -9.34 2.66 -5.78
CA SER A 73 -9.27 3.37 -7.06
C SER A 73 -8.14 2.81 -7.91
N GLY A 74 -8.42 2.57 -9.18
CA GLY A 74 -7.43 2.10 -10.16
C GLY A 74 -7.06 3.21 -11.13
N TYR A 75 -5.81 3.23 -11.59
CA TYR A 75 -5.34 4.10 -12.67
C TYR A 75 -4.11 3.51 -13.37
N THR A 76 -3.79 4.02 -14.54
CA THR A 76 -2.55 3.69 -15.26
C THR A 76 -1.79 4.97 -15.63
N ARG A 77 -0.65 4.86 -16.33
CA ARG A 77 0.09 6.02 -16.84
C ARG A 77 0.51 5.77 -18.28
N VAL A 78 0.10 6.67 -19.17
CA VAL A 78 0.56 6.69 -20.57
C VAL A 78 1.66 7.73 -20.69
N TRP A 79 2.91 7.29 -20.88
CA TRP A 79 4.05 8.20 -20.97
C TRP A 79 3.97 9.08 -22.22
N GLY A 80 4.08 10.39 -22.02
CA GLY A 80 3.96 11.40 -23.08
C GLY A 80 5.25 12.19 -23.37
N GLY A 81 6.41 11.72 -22.91
CA GLY A 81 7.71 12.40 -23.14
C GLY A 81 8.14 13.38 -22.05
N ALA A 82 7.25 13.77 -21.13
CA ALA A 82 7.58 14.66 -20.02
C ALA A 82 8.18 13.90 -18.82
N TYR A 83 8.92 14.63 -17.97
CA TYR A 83 9.49 14.08 -16.73
C TYR A 83 8.43 13.57 -15.76
N ALA A 84 7.31 14.29 -15.64
CA ALA A 84 6.14 13.87 -14.88
C ALA A 84 4.98 13.57 -15.84
N THR A 85 4.26 12.48 -15.58
CA THR A 85 3.06 12.10 -16.33
C THR A 85 1.89 11.96 -15.35
N PRO A 86 0.76 12.67 -15.55
CA PRO A 86 -0.40 12.52 -14.69
C PRO A 86 -1.01 11.12 -14.78
N ASP A 87 -1.80 10.75 -13.78
CA ASP A 87 -2.56 9.50 -13.83
C ASP A 87 -3.54 9.52 -15.01
N SER A 88 -3.67 8.37 -15.67
CA SER A 88 -4.53 8.12 -16.82
C SER A 88 -5.59 7.09 -16.46
N ASP A 89 -6.78 7.20 -17.05
CA ASP A 89 -7.90 6.25 -16.87
C ASP A 89 -8.22 5.90 -15.40
N ARG A 90 -8.29 6.94 -14.56
CA ARG A 90 -8.63 6.79 -13.14
C ARG A 90 -10.10 6.39 -12.99
N HIS A 91 -10.35 5.36 -12.21
CA HIS A 91 -11.68 4.83 -11.93
C HIS A 91 -11.78 4.32 -10.49
N ARG A 92 -13.01 4.20 -9.98
CA ARG A 92 -13.29 3.61 -8.67
C ARG A 92 -13.69 2.15 -8.84
N CYS A 93 -13.22 1.29 -7.94
CA CYS A 93 -13.69 -0.09 -7.83
C CYS A 93 -14.64 -0.19 -6.65
N LYS A 94 -15.84 -0.70 -6.87
CA LYS A 94 -16.82 -0.90 -5.79
C LYS A 94 -16.52 -2.20 -5.05
N VAL A 95 -16.40 -2.12 -3.72
CA VAL A 95 -16.34 -3.31 -2.87
C VAL A 95 -17.74 -3.90 -2.76
N LEU A 96 -17.91 -5.12 -3.27
CA LEU A 96 -19.20 -5.82 -3.33
C LEU A 96 -19.45 -6.63 -2.06
N ALA A 97 -18.41 -7.24 -1.53
CA ALA A 97 -18.48 -8.05 -0.31
C ALA A 97 -17.12 -8.07 0.39
N VAL A 98 -17.17 -8.24 1.71
CA VAL A 98 -15.99 -8.45 2.55
C VAL A 98 -16.20 -9.67 3.42
N GLU A 99 -15.25 -10.60 3.37
CA GLU A 99 -15.18 -11.75 4.27
C GLU A 99 -13.95 -11.59 5.16
N VAL A 100 -14.09 -11.79 6.47
CA VAL A 100 -12.98 -11.67 7.43
C VAL A 100 -12.54 -13.06 7.88
N SER A 101 -11.23 -13.31 7.89
CA SER A 101 -10.65 -14.59 8.36
C SER A 101 -11.02 -14.90 9.81
N ALA A 102 -10.89 -16.17 10.22
CA ALA A 102 -11.25 -16.60 11.56
C ALA A 102 -10.39 -15.98 12.68
N ASP A 103 -9.16 -15.55 12.36
CA ASP A 103 -8.24 -14.87 13.28
C ASP A 103 -8.36 -13.34 13.24
N ASP A 104 -9.32 -12.81 12.49
CA ASP A 104 -9.57 -11.38 12.27
C ASP A 104 -8.36 -10.61 11.72
N LYS A 105 -7.42 -11.29 11.04
CA LYS A 105 -6.21 -10.67 10.45
C LYS A 105 -6.26 -10.47 8.95
N THR A 106 -7.25 -11.00 8.25
CA THR A 106 -7.38 -10.86 6.80
C THR A 106 -8.78 -10.42 6.42
N ALA A 107 -8.88 -9.33 5.66
CA ALA A 107 -10.12 -8.94 4.98
C ALA A 107 -10.02 -9.32 3.49
N LYS A 108 -10.95 -10.16 3.03
CA LYS A 108 -11.05 -10.64 1.66
C LYS A 108 -12.11 -9.83 0.93
N LEU A 109 -11.66 -8.94 0.05
CA LEU A 109 -12.51 -8.02 -0.68
C LEU A 109 -12.85 -8.59 -2.05
N LYS A 110 -14.14 -8.73 -2.34
CA LYS A 110 -14.64 -8.93 -3.71
C LYS A 110 -14.99 -7.57 -4.29
N VAL A 111 -14.51 -7.27 -5.50
CA VAL A 111 -14.77 -5.98 -6.16
C VAL A 111 -15.37 -6.18 -7.54
N ASP A 112 -16.15 -5.20 -7.99
CA ASP A 112 -16.92 -5.24 -9.23
C ASP A 112 -16.08 -5.36 -10.51
N SER A 113 -14.99 -4.60 -10.57
CA SER A 113 -14.17 -4.51 -11.76
C SER A 113 -12.73 -4.17 -11.40
N ARG A 114 -11.81 -4.73 -12.18
CA ARG A 114 -10.37 -4.44 -12.16
C ARG A 114 -9.89 -4.43 -13.60
N LYS A 115 -9.21 -3.36 -14.01
CA LYS A 115 -8.50 -3.28 -15.29
C LYS A 115 -7.08 -3.85 -15.18
N THR A 116 -6.62 -4.45 -16.27
CA THR A 116 -5.25 -4.98 -16.46
C THR A 116 -4.88 -4.88 -17.94
N PRO A 117 -3.58 -4.86 -18.30
CA PRO A 117 -2.39 -4.84 -17.44
C PRO A 117 -1.99 -3.43 -16.98
N ASN A 118 -1.04 -3.34 -16.03
CA ASN A 118 -0.34 -2.11 -15.63
C ASN A 118 -1.23 -1.04 -14.98
N TYR A 119 -2.25 -1.47 -14.25
CA TYR A 119 -3.02 -0.58 -13.38
C TYR A 119 -2.46 -0.62 -11.96
N VAL A 120 -2.27 0.55 -11.37
CA VAL A 120 -1.99 0.71 -9.95
C VAL A 120 -3.31 0.92 -9.23
N TYR A 121 -3.50 0.20 -8.13
CA TYR A 121 -4.66 0.31 -7.26
C TYR A 121 -4.26 0.95 -5.94
N ASP A 122 -4.90 2.08 -5.66
CA ASP A 122 -4.90 2.75 -4.35
C ASP A 122 -5.94 2.05 -3.49
N ILE A 123 -5.53 1.47 -2.38
CA ILE A 123 -6.42 0.77 -1.45
C ILE A 123 -6.31 1.43 -0.08
N SER A 124 -7.43 1.92 0.43
CA SER A 124 -7.56 2.48 1.78
C SER A 124 -8.49 1.64 2.62
N CYS A 125 -8.12 1.45 3.90
CA CYS A 125 -8.93 0.79 4.91
C CYS A 125 -8.91 1.55 6.25
N ARG A 126 -8.76 2.88 6.20
CA ARG A 126 -8.64 3.74 7.39
C ARG A 126 -9.79 3.53 8.37
N GLU A 127 -11.01 3.38 7.86
CA GLU A 127 -12.22 3.25 8.69
C GLU A 127 -12.37 1.86 9.34
N VAL A 128 -11.55 0.88 8.94
CA VAL A 128 -11.46 -0.42 9.66
C VAL A 128 -10.89 -0.22 11.05
N ALA A 129 -10.00 0.76 11.22
CA ALA A 129 -9.40 1.07 12.51
C ALA A 129 -10.43 1.59 13.50
N ASP A 130 -10.17 1.31 14.78
CA ASP A 130 -10.76 2.05 15.89
C ASP A 130 -10.29 3.53 15.80
N PRO A 131 -11.20 4.52 15.77
CA PRO A 131 -10.83 5.94 15.63
C PRO A 131 -9.82 6.44 16.66
N ASP A 132 -9.80 5.83 17.84
CA ASP A 132 -8.94 6.24 18.96
C ASP A 132 -7.58 5.52 18.96
N LYS A 133 -7.31 4.62 18.01
CA LYS A 133 -6.07 3.84 17.94
C LYS A 133 -5.26 4.20 16.70
N PRO A 134 -3.93 4.31 16.81
CA PRO A 134 -3.08 4.51 15.64
C PRO A 134 -3.20 3.29 14.72
N PHE A 135 -3.45 3.55 13.44
CA PHE A 135 -3.53 2.53 12.40
C PHE A 135 -2.68 2.95 11.20
N PHE A 136 -1.54 2.31 11.06
CA PHE A 136 -0.59 2.62 10.01
C PHE A 136 0.20 1.37 9.58
N PRO A 137 0.32 1.12 8.27
CA PRO A 137 -0.24 1.91 7.17
C PRO A 137 -1.74 1.64 6.96
N ALA A 138 -2.52 2.70 6.73
CA ALA A 138 -3.95 2.61 6.40
C ALA A 138 -4.22 2.63 4.88
N TYR A 139 -3.17 2.87 4.09
CA TYR A 139 -3.18 3.00 2.64
C TYR A 139 -2.09 2.11 2.06
N GLY A 140 -2.40 1.40 0.98
CA GLY A 140 -1.46 0.59 0.22
C GLY A 140 -1.67 0.74 -1.28
N PHE A 141 -0.62 0.47 -2.04
CA PHE A 141 -0.60 0.57 -3.50
C PHE A 141 -0.24 -0.80 -4.08
N PHE A 142 -1.00 -1.26 -5.07
CA PHE A 142 -0.77 -2.54 -5.71
C PHE A 142 -0.80 -2.41 -7.23
N THR A 143 0.25 -2.85 -7.91
CA THR A 143 0.27 -2.90 -9.39
C THR A 143 -0.25 -4.25 -9.87
N LEU A 144 -1.39 -4.24 -10.59
CA LEU A 144 -1.99 -5.44 -11.16
C LEU A 144 -1.56 -5.61 -12.62
N HIS A 145 -0.63 -6.53 -12.86
CA HIS A 145 -0.21 -6.90 -14.21
C HIS A 145 -1.13 -7.97 -14.83
N ARG A 146 -1.57 -8.94 -14.02
CA ARG A 146 -2.47 -10.02 -14.44
C ARG A 146 -3.37 -10.40 -13.27
N VAL A 147 -4.63 -10.72 -13.56
CA VAL A 147 -5.55 -11.29 -12.56
C VAL A 147 -5.10 -12.74 -12.24
N PRO A 148 -4.90 -13.09 -10.96
CA PRO A 148 -4.62 -14.47 -10.55
C PRO A 148 -5.70 -15.45 -11.03
N THR A 149 -5.28 -16.67 -11.35
CA THR A 149 -6.18 -17.72 -11.88
C THR A 149 -6.74 -18.62 -10.78
N GLU A 150 -6.10 -18.63 -9.61
CA GLU A 150 -6.48 -19.31 -8.37
C GLU A 150 -6.48 -18.32 -7.21
#